data_AF-A0A952FS15-F1
#
_entry.id   AF-A0A952FS15-F1
#
_cell.length_a   1.000
_cell.length_b   1.000
_cell.length_c   1.000
_cell.angle_alpha   90.00
_cell.angle_beta   90.00
_cell.angle_gamma   90.00
#
_symmetry.space_group_name_H-M   'P 1'
#
loop_
_entity.id
_entity.type
_entity.pdbx_description
1 polymer ?
#
loop_
_entity_poly.entity_id
_entity_poly.type
_entity_poly.pdbx_seq_one_letter_code
_entity_poly.pdbx_strand_id
1 'polypeptide(L)'
;SVHFNGWGNYPNPNNYTNAPIHGPFEGSFVKSFVGERAIRAALPRYRDCGCQIEQRVHDYLRATLGAVERTYQLAPASNNYTSPTPAAVGFVTQRVAAGAAEMRDMVIDAWTSSADWTVGYPAIKVSDIESGKVKVTRESFWHD
;
A
#
# COMPACT_ATOMS: atom_id res chain seq x y z
N SER A 1 9.99 4.63 8.57
CA SER A 1 11.43 4.91 8.33
C SER A 1 11.95 5.80 9.44
N VAL A 2 13.15 5.57 9.95
CA VAL A 2 13.82 6.52 10.88
C VAL A 2 14.25 7.81 10.15
N HIS A 3 14.36 7.76 8.83
CA HIS A 3 14.62 8.88 7.92
C HIS A 3 13.31 9.34 7.26
N PHE A 4 12.33 9.79 8.07
CA PHE A 4 11.03 10.24 7.53
C PHE A 4 11.04 11.73 7.17
N ASN A 5 11.53 12.59 8.05
CA ASN A 5 11.65 14.03 7.76
C ASN A 5 12.88 14.34 6.92
N GLY A 6 14.03 13.76 7.22
CA GLY A 6 15.30 13.99 6.54
C GLY A 6 16.26 12.87 6.96
N TRP A 7 17.48 12.89 6.45
CA TRP A 7 18.44 11.84 6.81
C TRP A 7 18.70 11.79 8.32
N GLY A 8 18.75 12.94 8.99
CA GLY A 8 18.87 13.05 10.44
C GLY A 8 20.32 12.83 10.93
N ASN A 9 20.46 12.58 12.24
CA ASN A 9 21.76 12.42 12.89
C ASN A 9 22.26 10.97 12.82
N TYR A 10 22.51 10.48 11.60
CA TYR A 10 23.01 9.13 11.32
C TYR A 10 24.16 9.21 10.31
N PRO A 11 25.03 8.18 10.20
CA PRO A 11 26.05 8.12 9.16
C PRO A 11 25.44 8.41 7.78
N ASN A 12 25.99 9.39 7.08
CA ASN A 12 25.46 9.88 5.80
C ASN A 12 26.56 9.93 4.72
N PRO A 13 27.14 8.78 4.33
CA PRO A 13 28.24 8.75 3.37
C PRO A 13 27.84 9.29 1.98
N ASN A 14 26.54 9.27 1.66
CA ASN A 14 25.99 9.72 0.39
C ASN A 14 25.50 11.19 0.43
N ASN A 15 25.72 11.91 1.53
CA ASN A 15 25.36 13.32 1.71
C ASN A 15 23.88 13.64 1.41
N TYR A 16 22.96 12.75 1.80
CA TYR A 16 21.53 12.98 1.67
C TYR A 16 21.03 14.16 2.50
N THR A 17 19.96 14.81 2.03
CA THR A 17 19.43 16.01 2.67
C THR A 17 18.87 15.74 4.08
N ASN A 18 19.08 16.70 4.98
CA ASN A 18 18.43 16.76 6.29
C ASN A 18 17.15 17.61 6.27
N ALA A 19 16.84 18.26 5.15
CA ALA A 19 15.62 19.04 5.01
C ALA A 19 14.37 18.12 4.99
N PRO A 20 13.21 18.62 5.44
CA PRO A 20 11.92 17.92 5.36
C PRO A 20 11.59 17.45 3.93
N ILE A 21 11.59 16.14 3.67
CA ILE A 21 11.27 15.58 2.35
C ILE A 21 9.87 14.96 2.26
N HIS A 22 9.30 14.46 3.38
CA HIS A 22 8.02 13.74 3.33
C HIS A 22 6.87 14.63 2.84
N GLY A 23 6.76 15.87 3.34
CA GLY A 23 5.71 16.80 2.94
C GLY A 23 5.72 17.09 1.43
N PRO A 24 6.87 17.47 0.85
CA PRO A 24 7.00 17.60 -0.60
C PRO A 24 6.72 16.30 -1.35
N PHE A 25 7.32 15.18 -0.93
CA PHE A 25 7.23 13.89 -1.63
C PHE A 25 5.81 13.31 -1.66
N GLU A 26 5.11 13.28 -0.51
CA GLU A 26 3.80 12.65 -0.35
C GLU A 26 2.64 13.61 -0.70
N GLY A 27 2.89 14.91 -0.61
CA GLY A 27 1.88 15.96 -0.73
C GLY A 27 2.03 16.78 -2.00
N SER A 28 2.79 17.88 -1.93
CA SER A 28 2.78 18.91 -2.96
C SER A 28 3.26 18.41 -4.32
N PHE A 29 4.29 17.55 -4.36
CA PHE A 29 4.80 17.00 -5.61
C PHE A 29 3.79 16.09 -6.29
N VAL A 30 3.14 15.20 -5.53
CA VAL A 30 2.06 14.33 -6.05
C VAL A 30 0.95 15.21 -6.64
N LYS A 31 0.45 16.17 -5.85
CA LYS A 31 -0.63 17.06 -6.25
C LYS A 31 -0.31 17.86 -7.52
N SER A 32 0.93 18.33 -7.66
CA SER A 32 1.32 19.20 -8.77
C SER A 32 1.70 18.44 -10.04
N PHE A 33 2.26 17.23 -9.93
CA PHE A 33 2.98 16.61 -11.06
C PHE A 33 2.61 15.15 -11.34
N VAL A 34 1.83 14.49 -10.49
CA VAL A 34 1.42 13.11 -10.70
C VAL A 34 -0.07 13.07 -11.04
N GLY A 35 -0.37 12.64 -12.27
CA GLY A 35 -1.75 12.56 -12.77
C GLY A 35 -2.37 11.17 -12.62
N GLU A 36 -3.67 11.12 -12.37
CA GLU A 36 -4.44 9.87 -12.22
C GLU A 36 -4.29 8.93 -13.42
N ARG A 37 -4.32 9.45 -14.65
CA ARG A 37 -4.11 8.63 -15.86
C ARG A 37 -2.75 7.91 -15.84
N ALA A 38 -1.69 8.58 -15.40
CA ALA A 38 -0.36 7.99 -15.31
C ALA A 38 -0.30 6.94 -14.19
N ILE A 39 -0.95 7.21 -13.05
CA ILE A 39 -1.09 6.23 -11.96
C ILE A 39 -1.81 4.98 -12.47
N ARG A 40 -2.96 5.14 -13.14
CA ARG A 40 -3.74 4.02 -13.69
C ARG A 40 -2.94 3.20 -14.70
N ALA A 41 -2.16 3.86 -15.55
CA ALA A 41 -1.28 3.17 -16.50
C ALA A 41 -0.13 2.42 -15.81
N ALA A 42 0.32 2.90 -14.64
CA ALA A 42 1.37 2.27 -13.85
C ALA A 42 0.84 1.22 -12.85
N LEU A 43 -0.48 1.05 -12.72
CA LEU A 43 -1.06 0.06 -11.81
C LEU A 43 -0.65 -1.36 -12.27
N PRO A 44 0.02 -2.15 -11.41
CA PRO A 44 0.19 -3.56 -11.69
C PRO A 44 -1.18 -4.25 -11.70
N ARG A 45 -1.27 -5.36 -12.45
CA ARG A 45 -2.44 -6.25 -12.41
C ARG A 45 -2.62 -6.83 -11.01
N TYR A 46 -3.86 -7.17 -10.66
CA TYR A 46 -4.15 -7.89 -9.44
C TYR A 46 -3.31 -9.17 -9.36
N ARG A 47 -2.76 -9.45 -8.18
CA ARG A 47 -2.00 -10.67 -7.91
C ARG A 47 -2.45 -11.26 -6.58
N ASP A 48 -3.09 -12.42 -6.67
CA ASP A 48 -3.22 -13.33 -5.54
C ASP A 48 -1.86 -13.97 -5.26
N CYS A 49 -1.34 -13.82 -4.03
CA CYS A 49 -0.10 -14.47 -3.62
C CYS A 49 -0.29 -15.91 -3.15
N GLY A 50 -1.54 -16.35 -2.91
CA GLY A 50 -1.85 -17.62 -2.26
C GLY A 50 -1.25 -17.73 -0.85
N CYS A 51 -1.00 -16.59 -0.19
CA CYS A 51 -0.22 -16.48 1.03
C CYS A 51 -1.05 -15.84 2.17
N GLN A 52 -0.65 -16.07 3.42
CA GLN A 52 -1.26 -15.41 4.57
C GLN A 52 -1.01 -13.90 4.52
N ILE A 53 -1.92 -13.11 5.09
CA ILE A 53 -1.84 -11.64 5.05
C ILE A 53 -0.56 -11.12 5.71
N GLU A 54 -0.07 -11.78 6.75
CA GLU A 54 1.17 -11.43 7.44
C GLU A 54 2.39 -11.57 6.52
N GLN A 55 2.43 -12.61 5.69
CA GLN A 55 3.49 -12.82 4.71
C GLN A 55 3.43 -11.74 3.63
N ARG A 56 2.22 -11.43 3.12
CA ARG A 56 2.02 -10.36 2.14
C ARG A 56 2.51 -9.01 2.65
N VAL A 57 2.11 -8.65 3.87
CA VAL A 57 2.51 -7.40 4.53
C VAL A 57 4.02 -7.35 4.74
N HIS A 58 4.63 -8.43 5.25
CA HIS A 58 6.08 -8.53 5.40
C HIS A 58 6.81 -8.27 4.08
N ASP A 59 6.39 -8.95 3.00
CA ASP A 59 7.04 -8.84 1.70
C ASP A 59 6.85 -7.45 1.08
N TYR A 60 5.67 -6.85 1.24
CA TYR A 60 5.41 -5.49 0.81
C TYR A 60 6.30 -4.48 1.56
N LEU A 61 6.37 -4.57 2.89
CA LEU A 61 7.21 -3.68 3.71
C LEU A 61 8.70 -3.85 3.35
N ARG A 62 9.17 -5.09 3.16
CA ARG A 62 10.55 -5.36 2.75
C ARG A 62 10.86 -4.79 1.36
N ALA A 63 9.98 -4.99 0.39
CA ALA A 63 10.17 -4.46 -0.96
C ALA A 63 10.15 -2.93 -0.97
N THR A 64 9.26 -2.30 -0.22
CA THR A 64 9.12 -0.85 -0.19
C THR A 64 10.17 -0.14 0.67
N LEU A 65 10.75 -0.82 1.67
CA LEU A 65 11.93 -0.33 2.38
C LEU A 65 13.11 -0.07 1.42
N GLY A 66 13.28 -0.92 0.40
CA GLY A 66 14.30 -0.74 -0.64
C GLY A 66 14.15 0.53 -1.48
N ALA A 67 13.00 1.22 -1.41
CA ALA A 67 12.78 2.47 -2.15
C ALA A 67 13.27 3.72 -1.40
N VAL A 68 13.58 3.63 -0.10
CA VAL A 68 13.92 4.79 0.75
C VAL A 68 15.13 5.55 0.21
N GLU A 69 16.20 4.83 -0.15
CA GLU A 69 17.42 5.48 -0.66
C GLU A 69 17.15 6.22 -1.97
N ARG A 70 16.35 5.63 -2.87
CA ARG A 70 15.97 6.27 -4.13
C ARG A 70 15.14 7.53 -3.90
N THR A 71 14.26 7.54 -2.89
CA THR A 71 13.51 8.74 -2.49
C THR A 71 14.44 9.90 -2.11
N TYR A 72 15.56 9.62 -1.42
CA TYR A 72 16.56 10.63 -1.06
C TYR A 72 17.43 11.06 -2.24
N GLN A 73 17.85 10.14 -3.10
CA GLN A 73 18.60 10.46 -4.33
C GLN A 73 17.82 11.40 -5.26
N LEU A 74 16.48 11.35 -5.22
CA LEU A 74 15.59 12.20 -6.00
C LEU A 74 15.19 13.50 -5.28
N ALA A 75 15.65 13.70 -4.04
CA ALA A 75 15.48 14.91 -3.23
C ALA A 75 16.82 15.59 -2.93
N PRO A 76 17.63 15.95 -3.94
CA PRO A 76 18.84 16.72 -3.67
C PRO A 76 18.47 18.03 -2.97
N ALA A 77 19.38 18.59 -2.17
CA ALA A 77 19.14 19.83 -1.44
C ALA A 77 18.70 21.00 -2.36
N SER A 78 19.15 21.00 -3.62
CA SER A 78 18.76 21.99 -4.63
C SER A 78 17.35 21.80 -5.21
N ASN A 79 16.79 20.59 -5.12
CA ASN A 79 15.48 20.25 -5.67
C ASN A 79 14.79 19.18 -4.82
N ASN A 80 14.40 19.56 -3.61
CA ASN A 80 13.65 18.74 -2.66
C ASN A 80 12.19 18.56 -3.10
N TYR A 81 11.99 17.91 -4.25
CA TYR A 81 10.69 17.76 -4.92
C TYR A 81 9.96 19.08 -5.17
N THR A 82 10.68 20.15 -5.49
CA THR A 82 10.08 21.45 -5.85
C THR A 82 9.81 21.59 -7.34
N SER A 83 10.48 20.78 -8.17
CA SER A 83 10.34 20.79 -9.64
C SER A 83 10.26 19.38 -10.25
N PRO A 84 9.49 19.19 -11.34
CA PRO A 84 9.16 17.87 -11.90
C PRO A 84 10.27 17.32 -12.79
N THR A 85 11.35 16.81 -12.20
CA THR A 85 12.31 16.02 -13.00
C THR A 85 11.63 14.76 -13.52
N PRO A 86 11.88 14.31 -14.77
CA PRO A 86 11.27 13.10 -15.30
C PRO A 86 11.48 11.86 -14.41
N ALA A 87 12.66 11.76 -13.79
CA ALA A 87 12.98 10.68 -12.87
C ALA A 87 12.15 10.72 -11.58
N ALA A 88 11.94 11.91 -10.99
CA ALA A 88 11.10 12.07 -9.80
C ALA A 88 9.63 11.80 -10.11
N VAL A 89 9.10 12.34 -11.22
CA VAL A 89 7.71 12.10 -11.64
C VAL A 89 7.46 10.61 -11.87
N GLY A 90 8.35 9.94 -12.61
CA GLY A 90 8.23 8.51 -12.88
C GLY A 90 8.28 7.68 -11.60
N PHE A 91 9.24 7.95 -10.71
CA PHE A 91 9.39 7.24 -9.44
C PHE A 91 8.17 7.43 -8.53
N VAL A 92 7.74 8.69 -8.30
CA VAL A 92 6.59 8.98 -7.43
C VAL A 92 5.31 8.38 -8.01
N THR A 93 5.12 8.44 -9.33
CA THR A 93 3.98 7.79 -10.01
C THR A 93 3.95 6.29 -9.72
N GLN A 94 5.10 5.61 -9.84
CA GLN A 94 5.21 4.18 -9.53
C GLN A 94 4.95 3.89 -8.05
N ARG A 95 5.40 4.76 -7.13
CA ARG A 95 5.15 4.59 -5.69
C ARG A 95 3.68 4.72 -5.33
N VAL A 96 2.97 5.70 -5.91
CA VAL A 96 1.53 5.86 -5.72
C VAL A 96 0.77 4.68 -6.33
N ALA A 97 1.15 4.25 -7.54
CA ALA A 97 0.54 3.08 -8.18
C ALA A 97 0.75 1.79 -7.36
N ALA A 98 1.93 1.58 -6.78
CA ALA A 98 2.20 0.43 -5.92
C ALA A 98 1.32 0.44 -4.66
N GLY A 99 1.16 1.59 -3.99
CA GLY A 99 0.28 1.70 -2.82
C GLY A 99 -1.20 1.50 -3.17
N ALA A 100 -1.66 2.07 -4.28
CA ALA A 100 -3.02 1.89 -4.77
C ALA A 100 -3.31 0.43 -5.15
N ALA A 101 -2.35 -0.26 -5.78
CA ALA A 101 -2.48 -1.67 -6.09
C ALA A 101 -2.51 -2.54 -4.83
N GLU A 102 -1.66 -2.26 -3.83
CA GLU A 102 -1.67 -3.03 -2.59
C GLU A 102 -3.01 -2.88 -1.85
N MET A 103 -3.55 -1.67 -1.78
CA MET A 103 -4.89 -1.44 -1.21
C MET A 103 -5.98 -2.17 -1.98
N ARG A 104 -5.98 -2.07 -3.32
CA ARG A 104 -6.94 -2.77 -4.18
C ARG A 104 -6.89 -4.28 -3.94
N ASP A 105 -5.69 -4.84 -3.97
CA ASP A 105 -5.50 -6.29 -3.88
C ASP A 105 -5.94 -6.80 -2.52
N MET A 106 -5.60 -6.13 -1.41
CA MET A 106 -6.08 -6.50 -0.07
C MET A 106 -7.62 -6.47 0.04
N VAL A 107 -8.29 -5.51 -0.61
CA VAL A 107 -9.77 -5.46 -0.64
C VAL A 107 -10.34 -6.65 -1.43
N ILE A 108 -9.74 -6.98 -2.58
CA ILE A 108 -10.16 -8.13 -3.39
C ILE A 108 -9.93 -9.45 -2.64
N ASP A 109 -8.77 -9.60 -2.00
CA ASP A 109 -8.39 -10.79 -1.22
C ASP A 109 -9.37 -10.97 -0.04
N ALA A 110 -9.67 -9.91 0.69
CA ALA A 110 -10.63 -9.94 1.80
C ALA A 110 -12.05 -10.28 1.34
N TRP A 111 -12.51 -9.67 0.24
CA TRP A 111 -13.81 -9.97 -0.35
C TRP A 111 -13.90 -11.44 -0.77
N THR A 112 -12.88 -11.96 -1.46
CA THR A 112 -12.85 -13.34 -1.93
C THR A 112 -12.81 -14.31 -0.76
N SER A 113 -11.99 -14.05 0.26
CA SER A 113 -11.88 -14.89 1.45
C SER A 113 -13.18 -14.90 2.28
N SER A 114 -13.97 -13.83 2.24
CA SER A 114 -15.17 -13.69 3.09
C SER A 114 -16.21 -14.79 2.86
N ALA A 115 -16.26 -15.40 1.66
CA ALA A 115 -17.18 -16.50 1.35
C ALA A 115 -16.91 -17.76 2.19
N ASP A 116 -15.66 -17.96 2.63
CA ASP A 116 -15.26 -19.10 3.47
C ASP A 116 -15.25 -18.79 4.96
N TRP A 117 -15.48 -17.54 5.35
CA TRP A 117 -15.57 -17.15 6.74
C TRP A 117 -16.84 -17.69 7.37
N THR A 118 -16.82 -17.84 8.68
CA THR A 118 -17.94 -18.40 9.43
C THR A 118 -18.59 -17.40 10.35
N VAL A 119 -19.91 -17.51 10.49
CA VAL A 119 -20.72 -16.74 11.43
C VAL A 119 -21.53 -17.69 12.31
N GLY A 120 -22.00 -17.19 13.45
CA GLY A 120 -22.90 -17.93 14.34
C GLY A 120 -22.25 -19.09 15.12
N TYR A 121 -23.08 -19.82 15.87
CA TYR A 121 -22.69 -21.05 16.55
C TYR A 121 -23.79 -22.12 16.40
N PRO A 122 -23.48 -23.35 15.94
CA PRO A 122 -22.16 -23.76 15.42
C PRO A 122 -21.76 -22.94 14.18
N ALA A 123 -20.48 -22.94 13.85
CA ALA A 123 -19.93 -22.12 12.77
C ALA A 123 -20.60 -22.41 11.41
N ILE A 124 -21.19 -21.39 10.78
CA ILE A 124 -21.85 -21.47 9.47
C ILE A 124 -21.04 -20.68 8.45
N LYS A 125 -20.63 -21.30 7.34
CA LYS A 125 -19.94 -20.60 6.26
C LYS A 125 -20.83 -19.56 5.59
N VAL A 126 -20.29 -18.38 5.26
CA VAL A 126 -21.01 -17.34 4.50
C VAL A 126 -21.50 -17.88 3.16
N SER A 127 -20.70 -18.65 2.43
CA SER A 127 -21.08 -19.30 1.17
C SER A 127 -22.27 -20.27 1.29
N ASP A 128 -22.44 -20.93 2.43
CA ASP A 128 -23.60 -21.80 2.67
C ASP A 128 -24.88 -20.97 2.85
N ILE A 129 -24.77 -19.73 3.37
CA ILE A 129 -25.88 -18.78 3.51
C ILE A 129 -26.24 -18.20 2.13
N GLU A 130 -25.24 -17.72 1.40
CA GLU A 130 -25.43 -17.09 0.08
C GLU A 130 -26.00 -18.05 -0.96
N SER A 131 -25.59 -19.33 -0.92
CA SER A 131 -26.13 -20.38 -1.79
C SER A 131 -27.55 -20.84 -1.41
N GLY A 132 -28.07 -20.40 -0.26
CA GLY A 132 -29.35 -20.85 0.28
C GLY A 132 -29.33 -22.27 0.87
N LYS A 133 -28.16 -22.90 0.97
CA LYS A 133 -27.97 -24.21 1.61
C LYS A 133 -28.30 -24.14 3.11
N VAL A 134 -28.00 -23.01 3.75
CA VAL A 134 -28.35 -22.72 5.15
C VAL A 134 -29.15 -21.43 5.20
N LYS A 135 -30.29 -21.45 5.89
CA LYS A 135 -31.05 -20.25 6.22
C LYS A 135 -30.75 -19.86 7.66
N VAL A 136 -30.02 -18.76 7.84
CA VAL A 136 -29.75 -18.23 9.18
C VAL A 136 -31.03 -17.72 9.85
N THR A 137 -31.17 -18.02 11.14
CA THR A 137 -32.23 -17.51 12.00
C THR A 137 -31.60 -16.79 13.20
N ARG A 138 -32.43 -16.22 14.08
CA ARG A 138 -31.95 -15.64 15.34
C ARG A 138 -31.18 -16.69 16.18
N GLU A 139 -31.64 -17.93 16.17
CA GLU A 139 -31.03 -19.03 16.94
C GLU A 139 -29.60 -19.35 16.46
N SER A 140 -29.26 -19.03 15.21
CA SER A 140 -27.90 -19.23 14.68
C SER A 140 -26.82 -18.37 15.35
N PHE A 141 -27.19 -17.32 16.09
CA PHE A 141 -26.25 -16.35 16.67
C PHE A 141 -26.35 -16.23 18.20
N TRP A 142 -27.30 -16.93 18.81
CA TRP A 142 -27.61 -16.84 20.23
C TRP A 142 -27.70 -18.24 20.82
N HIS A 143 -26.73 -18.58 21.64
CA HIS A 143 -26.80 -19.69 22.58
C HIS A 143 -26.30 -19.13 23.92
N ASP A 144 -27.21 -19.01 24.87
CA ASP A 144 -26.87 -18.79 26.28
C ASP A 144 -26.15 -20.02 26.85
#